data_AF-A0A0D7WTR4-F1
#
_entry.id   AF-A0A0D7WTR4-F1
#
_cell.length_a   1.000
_cell.length_b   1.000
_cell.length_c   1.000
_cell.angle_alpha   90.00
_cell.angle_beta   90.00
_cell.angle_gamma   90.00
#
_symmetry.space_group_name_H-M   'P 1'
#
loop_
_entity.id
_entity.type
_entity.pdbx_description
1 polymer ?
#
loop_
_entity_poly.entity_id
_entity_poly.type
_entity_poly.pdbx_seq_one_letter_code
_entity_poly.pdbx_strand_id
1 'polypeptide(L)'
;MNPNAIVMTPEQFADLKESLIRELEPKIKSQVEEESRKQSASVSLSIWPPIRDEALHRLRHLVTYNRYQVVNALSTIVRNSLGVSNVQGLTTDQAQAAREIVDAVVSTMLKYSKPKAGEQGEYTN
;
A
#
# COMPACT_ATOMS: atom_id res chain seq x y z
N MET A 1 39.92 -17.22 -34.72
CA MET A 1 40.59 -16.76 -33.48
C MET A 1 40.27 -15.29 -33.31
N ASN A 2 39.68 -14.89 -32.19
CA ASN A 2 39.26 -13.51 -31.96
C ASN A 2 40.48 -12.71 -31.46
N PRO A 3 41.07 -11.79 -32.24
CA PRO A 3 42.37 -11.19 -31.96
C PRO A 3 42.39 -10.20 -30.77
N ASN A 4 41.24 -10.00 -30.10
CA ASN A 4 41.07 -9.07 -28.99
C ASN A 4 40.81 -9.76 -27.63
N ALA A 5 41.14 -11.04 -27.49
CA ALA A 5 41.04 -11.70 -26.19
C ALA A 5 42.13 -11.17 -25.25
N ILE A 6 41.74 -10.33 -24.30
CA ILE A 6 42.62 -9.89 -23.20
C ILE A 6 42.85 -11.12 -22.31
N VAL A 7 44.03 -11.71 -22.40
CA VAL A 7 44.45 -12.81 -21.53
C VAL A 7 45.03 -12.20 -20.27
N MET A 8 44.28 -12.26 -19.16
CA MET A 8 44.77 -11.86 -17.84
C MET A 8 45.44 -13.04 -17.14
N THR A 9 46.53 -12.79 -16.43
CA THR A 9 47.12 -13.80 -15.53
C THR A 9 46.24 -14.01 -14.30
N PRO A 10 46.37 -15.14 -13.58
CA PRO A 10 45.62 -15.38 -12.34
C PRO A 10 45.83 -14.28 -11.29
N GLU A 11 47.03 -13.70 -11.22
CA GLU A 11 47.39 -12.60 -10.33
C GLU A 11 46.68 -11.30 -10.74
N GLN A 12 46.70 -10.95 -12.03
CA GLN A 12 45.98 -9.78 -12.54
C GLN A 12 44.46 -9.88 -12.30
N PHE A 13 43.91 -11.10 -12.37
CA PHE A 13 42.50 -11.34 -12.08
C PHE A 13 42.19 -11.19 -10.58
N ALA A 14 43.08 -11.64 -9.70
CA ALA A 14 42.95 -11.46 -8.26
C ALA A 14 43.00 -9.98 -7.87
N ASP A 15 43.95 -9.22 -8.42
CA ASP A 15 44.10 -7.77 -8.19
C ASP A 15 42.89 -6.97 -8.70
N LEU A 16 42.36 -7.36 -9.87
CA LEU A 16 41.14 -6.78 -10.42
C LEU A 16 39.94 -7.05 -9.51
N LYS A 17 39.81 -8.28 -9.00
CA LYS A 17 38.74 -8.66 -8.08
C LYS A 17 38.80 -7.85 -6.79
N GLU A 18 39.97 -7.70 -6.18
CA GLU A 18 40.13 -6.88 -4.98
C GLU A 18 39.79 -5.41 -5.25
N SER A 19 40.30 -4.85 -6.35
CA SER A 19 40.02 -3.46 -6.74
C SER A 19 38.51 -3.24 -6.95
N LEU A 20 37.84 -4.17 -7.63
CA LEU A 20 36.40 -4.10 -7.85
C LEU A 20 35.60 -4.19 -6.55
N ILE A 21 35.97 -5.11 -5.64
CA ILE A 21 35.31 -5.22 -4.33
C ILE A 21 35.50 -3.92 -3.55
N ARG A 22 36.73 -3.43 -3.46
CA ARG A 22 37.06 -2.21 -2.70
C ARG A 22 36.33 -0.98 -3.22
N GLU A 23 36.10 -0.88 -4.53
CA GLU A 23 35.45 0.27 -5.13
C GLU A 23 33.92 0.16 -5.19
N LEU A 24 33.39 -1.02 -5.56
CA LEU A 24 31.97 -1.21 -5.80
C LEU A 24 31.19 -1.51 -4.52
N GLU A 25 31.76 -2.25 -3.56
CA GLU A 25 31.07 -2.60 -2.33
C GLU A 25 30.61 -1.37 -1.52
N PRO A 26 31.43 -0.33 -1.28
CA PRO A 26 30.97 0.87 -0.58
C PRO A 26 29.97 1.69 -1.40
N LYS A 27 30.11 1.73 -2.74
CA LYS A 27 29.17 2.44 -3.62
C LYS A 27 27.79 1.78 -3.61
N ILE A 28 27.74 0.44 -3.66
CA ILE A 28 26.50 -0.33 -3.58
C ILE A 28 25.87 -0.18 -2.19
N LYS A 29 26.65 -0.33 -1.10
CA LYS A 29 26.13 -0.11 0.26
C LYS A 29 25.56 1.30 0.43
N SER A 30 26.29 2.32 -0.03
CA SER A 30 25.83 3.71 0.02
C SER A 30 24.55 3.92 -0.80
N GLN A 31 24.46 3.38 -2.02
CA GLN A 31 23.23 3.45 -2.82
C GLN A 31 22.06 2.72 -2.17
N VAL A 32 22.29 1.53 -1.60
CA VAL A 32 21.25 0.76 -0.90
C VAL A 32 20.78 1.52 0.35
N GLU A 33 21.68 2.13 1.10
CA GLU A 33 21.34 2.98 2.25
C GLU A 33 20.62 4.26 1.83
N GLU A 34 21.03 4.90 0.73
CA GLU A 34 20.39 6.08 0.16
C GLU A 34 18.95 5.78 -0.28
N GLU A 35 18.75 4.67 -1.00
CA GLU A 35 17.43 4.23 -1.43
C GLU A 35 16.56 3.80 -0.23
N SER A 36 17.16 3.14 0.76
CA SER A 36 16.47 2.81 2.02
C SER A 36 16.09 4.09 2.79
N ARG A 37 16.97 5.10 2.83
CA ARG A 37 16.70 6.41 3.42
C ARG A 37 15.61 7.15 2.66
N LYS A 38 15.57 7.11 1.32
CA LYS A 38 14.48 7.69 0.53
C LYS A 38 13.15 6.98 0.76
N GLN A 39 13.15 5.66 0.87
CA GLN A 39 11.96 4.87 1.20
C GLN A 39 11.45 5.13 2.63
N SER A 40 12.35 5.41 3.58
CA SER A 40 11.97 5.75 4.96
C SER A 40 11.72 7.25 5.19
N ALA A 41 12.26 8.12 4.35
CA ALA A 41 12.00 9.57 4.31
C ALA A 41 10.76 9.94 3.48
N SER A 42 10.15 8.97 2.79
CA SER A 42 8.73 9.02 2.46
C SER A 42 7.98 9.18 3.78
N VAL A 43 7.73 10.43 4.15
CA VAL A 43 6.81 10.83 5.22
C VAL A 43 5.63 9.88 5.10
N SER A 44 5.41 9.07 6.15
CA SER A 44 4.14 8.37 6.33
C SER A 44 3.07 9.45 6.47
N LEU A 45 2.70 10.08 5.36
CA LEU A 45 1.43 10.75 5.21
C LEU A 45 0.45 9.68 5.66
N SER A 46 -0.24 9.95 6.75
CA SER A 46 -1.21 9.00 7.24
C SER A 46 -2.32 8.97 6.20
N ILE A 47 -2.19 8.09 5.21
CA ILE A 47 -3.09 7.97 4.06
C ILE A 47 -4.42 7.40 4.54
N TRP A 48 -4.36 6.46 5.49
CA TRP A 48 -5.53 5.75 5.97
C TRP A 48 -6.51 6.60 6.79
N PRO A 49 -6.09 7.44 7.77
CA PRO A 49 -7.03 8.24 8.56
C PRO A 49 -8.01 9.10 7.76
N PRO A 50 -7.59 9.93 6.77
CA PRO A 50 -8.55 10.73 6.01
C PRO A 50 -9.57 9.87 5.24
N ILE A 51 -9.14 8.76 4.65
CA ILE A 51 -10.03 7.81 3.93
C ILE A 51 -11.02 7.17 4.90
N ARG A 52 -10.53 6.72 6.05
CA ARG A 52 -11.35 6.13 7.13
C ARG A 52 -12.38 7.14 7.66
N ASP A 53 -11.96 8.37 7.90
CA ASP A 53 -12.79 9.40 8.51
C ASP A 53 -13.91 9.82 7.55
N GLU A 54 -13.63 9.90 6.25
CA GLU A 54 -14.64 10.12 5.22
C GLU A 54 -15.65 8.96 5.12
N ALA A 55 -15.17 7.71 5.14
CA ALA A 55 -16.05 6.54 5.18
C ALA A 55 -16.96 6.56 6.42
N LEU A 56 -16.38 6.85 7.60
CA LEU A 56 -17.12 6.97 8.85
C LEU A 56 -18.15 8.11 8.80
N HIS A 57 -17.83 9.23 8.17
CA HIS A 57 -18.73 10.35 8.02
C HIS A 57 -19.95 10.00 7.13
N ARG A 58 -19.73 9.26 6.05
CA ARG A 58 -20.80 8.74 5.17
C ARG A 58 -21.66 7.70 5.87
N LEU A 59 -21.07 6.89 6.74
CA LEU A 59 -21.74 5.85 7.52
C LEU A 59 -22.28 6.35 8.87
N ARG A 60 -22.34 7.66 9.12
CA ARG A 60 -22.80 8.25 10.39
C ARG A 60 -24.22 7.85 10.81
N HIS A 61 -25.03 7.39 9.86
CA HIS A 61 -26.41 6.95 10.07
C HIS A 61 -26.51 5.51 10.60
N LEU A 62 -25.42 4.74 10.60
CA LEU A 62 -25.36 3.41 11.21
C LEU A 62 -25.14 3.52 12.72
N VAL A 63 -25.64 2.53 13.47
CA VAL A 63 -25.34 2.38 14.90
C VAL A 63 -23.83 2.29 15.10
N THR A 64 -23.31 2.93 16.15
CA THR A 64 -21.87 3.06 16.43
C THR A 64 -21.12 1.72 16.39
N TYR A 65 -21.71 0.64 16.91
CA TYR A 65 -21.14 -0.71 16.85
C TYR A 65 -20.89 -1.18 15.41
N ASN A 66 -21.87 -0.99 14.53
CA ASN A 66 -21.76 -1.36 13.11
C ASN A 66 -20.70 -0.51 12.39
N ARG A 67 -20.51 0.75 12.79
CA ARG A 67 -19.48 1.63 12.20
C ARG A 67 -18.07 1.08 12.44
N TYR A 68 -17.77 0.57 13.64
CA TYR A 68 -16.47 -0.04 13.94
C TYR A 68 -16.21 -1.31 13.15
N GLN A 69 -17.21 -2.20 13.05
CA GLN A 69 -17.07 -3.44 12.27
C GLN A 69 -16.82 -3.15 10.79
N VAL A 70 -17.52 -2.15 10.23
CA VAL A 70 -17.33 -1.76 8.83
C VAL A 70 -15.94 -1.19 8.59
N VAL A 71 -15.41 -0.35 9.49
CA VAL A 71 -14.03 0.16 9.35
C VAL A 71 -12.99 -0.97 9.37
N ASN A 72 -13.15 -1.96 10.24
CA ASN A 72 -12.24 -3.10 10.29
C ASN A 72 -12.32 -3.94 9.00
N ALA A 73 -13.52 -4.13 8.47
CA ALA A 73 -13.73 -4.79 7.18
C ALA A 73 -13.07 -3.99 6.04
N LEU A 74 -13.28 -2.67 5.98
CA LEU A 74 -12.66 -1.80 4.97
C LEU A 74 -11.12 -1.86 5.03
N SER A 75 -10.55 -1.80 6.23
CA SER A 75 -9.10 -1.94 6.44
C SER A 75 -8.56 -3.27 5.91
N THR A 76 -9.29 -4.36 6.15
CA THR A 76 -8.94 -5.70 5.66
C THR A 76 -9.02 -5.80 4.14
N ILE A 77 -10.10 -5.27 3.55
CA ILE A 77 -10.30 -5.27 2.10
C ILE A 77 -9.19 -4.47 1.40
N VAL A 78 -8.89 -3.26 1.89
CA VAL A 78 -7.83 -2.41 1.32
C VAL A 78 -6.47 -3.07 1.40
N ARG A 79 -6.11 -3.64 2.56
CA ARG A 79 -4.83 -4.37 2.73
C ARG A 79 -4.68 -5.52 1.76
N ASN A 80 -5.71 -6.37 1.66
CA ASN A 80 -5.67 -7.54 0.79
C ASN A 80 -5.66 -7.14 -0.69
N SER A 81 -6.43 -6.11 -1.07
CA SER A 81 -6.53 -5.67 -2.47
C SER A 81 -5.25 -5.01 -2.97
N LEU A 82 -4.52 -4.30 -2.10
CA LEU A 82 -3.30 -3.57 -2.44
C LEU A 82 -2.02 -4.31 -2.06
N GLY A 83 -2.13 -5.53 -1.51
CA GLY A 83 -0.99 -6.35 -1.11
C GLY A 83 -0.17 -5.75 0.04
N VAL A 84 -0.78 -4.94 0.90
CA VAL A 84 -0.10 -4.28 2.02
C VAL A 84 -0.37 -4.97 3.35
N SER A 85 0.69 -5.23 4.11
CA SER A 85 0.60 -5.90 5.42
C SER A 85 -0.15 -5.08 6.46
N ASN A 86 -0.25 -3.76 6.31
CA ASN A 86 -0.98 -2.84 7.19
C ASN A 86 -1.44 -1.61 6.40
N VAL A 87 -2.66 -1.11 6.64
CA VAL A 87 -3.15 0.15 6.04
C VAL A 87 -2.31 1.38 6.43
N GLN A 88 -1.57 1.31 7.54
CA GLN A 88 -0.62 2.35 7.90
C GLN A 88 0.63 2.35 7.01
N GLY A 89 0.86 1.28 6.25
CA GLY A 89 1.93 1.17 5.26
C GLY A 89 1.49 1.55 3.84
N LEU A 90 0.31 2.18 3.67
CA LEU A 90 -0.12 2.68 2.37
C LEU A 90 0.82 3.78 1.89
N THR A 91 1.29 3.65 0.66
CA THR A 91 2.09 4.69 0.01
C THR A 91 1.21 5.77 -0.62
N THR A 92 1.80 6.90 -0.98
CA THR A 92 1.11 7.97 -1.71
C THR A 92 0.53 7.47 -3.04
N ASP A 93 1.25 6.59 -3.74
CA ASP A 93 0.83 6.05 -5.03
C ASP A 93 -0.38 5.11 -4.90
N GLN A 94 -0.55 4.50 -3.72
CA GLN A 94 -1.67 3.63 -3.39
C GLN A 94 -2.89 4.40 -2.84
N ALA A 95 -2.75 5.69 -2.54
CA ALA A 95 -3.78 6.48 -1.86
C ALA A 95 -5.08 6.56 -2.66
N GLN A 96 -4.98 6.77 -3.97
CA GLN A 96 -6.15 6.88 -4.85
C GLN A 96 -6.89 5.54 -4.98
N ALA A 97 -6.15 4.44 -5.19
CA ALA A 97 -6.73 3.10 -5.26
C ALA A 97 -7.41 2.71 -3.94
N ALA A 98 -6.80 3.05 -2.79
CA ALA A 98 -7.40 2.82 -1.48
C ALA A 98 -8.74 3.57 -1.32
N ARG A 99 -8.83 4.82 -1.80
CA ARG A 99 -10.08 5.61 -1.80
C ARG A 99 -11.16 4.94 -2.63
N GLU A 100 -10.84 4.55 -3.86
CA GLU A 100 -11.79 3.92 -4.77
C GLU A 100 -12.37 2.62 -4.22
N ILE A 101 -11.53 1.78 -3.60
CA ILE A 101 -11.97 0.55 -2.95
C ILE A 101 -12.96 0.87 -1.81
N VAL A 102 -12.60 1.81 -0.94
CA VAL A 102 -13.47 2.22 0.18
C VAL A 102 -14.77 2.81 -0.34
N ASP A 103 -14.71 3.66 -1.35
CA ASP A 103 -15.87 4.29 -1.96
C ASP A 103 -16.81 3.28 -2.60
N ALA A 104 -16.28 2.29 -3.32
CA ALA A 104 -17.07 1.22 -3.91
C ALA A 104 -17.81 0.42 -2.83
N VAL A 105 -17.12 0.03 -1.75
CA VAL A 105 -17.71 -0.74 -0.66
C VAL A 105 -18.78 0.07 0.07
N VAL A 106 -18.46 1.29 0.50
CA VAL A 106 -19.41 2.17 1.23
C VAL A 106 -20.63 2.49 0.39
N SER A 107 -20.45 2.80 -0.90
CA SER A 107 -21.57 3.10 -1.81
C SER A 107 -22.47 1.87 -2.00
N THR A 108 -21.87 0.69 -2.14
CA THR A 108 -22.59 -0.58 -2.26
C THR A 108 -23.39 -0.87 -0.99
N MET A 109 -22.77 -0.75 0.19
CA MET A 109 -23.45 -0.90 1.46
C MET A 109 -24.64 0.05 1.59
N LEU A 110 -24.44 1.34 1.33
CA LEU A 110 -25.51 2.34 1.42
C LEU A 110 -26.64 2.09 0.41
N LYS A 111 -26.34 1.55 -0.78
CA LYS A 111 -27.35 1.14 -1.76
C LYS A 111 -28.24 0.03 -1.23
N TYR A 112 -27.67 -0.98 -0.58
CA TYR A 112 -28.41 -2.13 -0.05
C TYR A 112 -29.02 -1.89 1.34
N SER A 113 -28.55 -0.88 2.08
CA SER A 113 -29.14 -0.48 3.37
C SER A 113 -30.38 0.40 3.24
N LYS A 114 -30.72 0.89 2.04
CA LYS A 114 -31.99 1.59 1.83
C LYS A 114 -33.14 0.58 1.93
N PRO A 115 -34.22 0.88 2.69
CA PRO A 115 -35.40 0.02 2.69
C PRO A 115 -35.89 -0.13 1.25
N LYS A 116 -36.25 -1.35 0.85
CA LYS A 116 -36.93 -1.59 -0.42
C LYS A 116 -38.16 -0.69 -0.44
N ALA A 117 -38.25 0.23 -1.40
CA ALA A 117 -39.47 0.97 -1.65
C ALA A 117 -40.56 -0.05 -2.01
N GLY A 118 -41.42 -0.40 -1.04
CA GLY A 118 -42.47 -1.40 -1.23
C GLY A 118 -42.96 -2.16 0.00
N GLU A 119 -42.23 -2.17 1.13
CA GLU A 119 -42.72 -2.79 2.38
C GLU A 119 -43.26 -1.74 3.36
N GLN A 120 -44.24 -0.94 2.90
CA GLN A 120 -45.28 -0.43 3.81
C GLN A 120 -46.44 -1.42 3.75
N GLY A 121 -46.25 -2.56 4.41
CA GLY A 121 -47.38 -3.42 4.77
C GLY A 121 -48.18 -2.69 5.84
N GLU A 122 -49.42 -2.35 5.49
CA GLU A 122 -50.45 -1.89 6.39
C GLU A 122 -50.44 -2.72 7.68
N TYR A 123 -50.11 -2.09 8.81
CA TYR A 123 -50.60 -2.56 10.10
C TYR A 123 -51.88 -1.80 10.40
N THR A 124 -52.97 -2.26 9.81
CA THR A 124 -54.31 -2.04 10.33
C THR A 124 -54.61 -3.17 11.32
N ASN A 125 -54.61 -2.82 12.60
CA ASN A 125 -55.62 -3.19 13.61
C ASN A 125 -55.38 -2.39 14.88
#